data_AF-A0A813KTJ3-F1
#
_entry.id   AF-A0A813KTJ3-F1
#
_cell.length_a   1.000
_cell.length_b   1.000
_cell.length_c   1.000
_cell.angle_alpha   90.00
_cell.angle_beta   90.00
_cell.angle_gamma   90.00
#
_symmetry.space_group_name_H-M   'P 1'
#
loop_
_entity.id
_entity.type
_entity.pdbx_description
1 polymer ?
#
loop_
_entity_poly.entity_id
_entity_poly.type
_entity_poly.pdbx_seq_one_letter_code
_entity_poly.pdbx_strand_id
1 'polypeptide(L)'
;MGQPLGLWEMRCVMVVTAVTTALCVIVVIYCWNLEFVPLPVIYVLASAYGVSAVLYLIFTGLVVRAFCTLLRLLKEMNKAGYISKEAWAAAVSLGQLQIGGLLASTTSTALSAGGISFGSALKLARHDESGRDMFKYVAIPLWLDIIANSTCVLFLSGAVHMPNAVLGNALARQRNRAAVPGNSESVVDRKWHAKVSELAERGFTLESLLSFYKRLGTDYMLHYKPDVHRTSDVVRQAIIPLSRPSGVAYAVTMMEGACSLPDAIVTHNWGNLFRDLVAGICADALGLPEYALVSELLDRDVVALESMLANSGKIQKTYWVCAFCIAQHSCICQTISAGDVDPVHGTEHPTCDVVAIDMICFFLLLVIVVICCCFVLFICILSPKCIEGDCGRPKSFNNTPEVDASGLVFRLTFVLVVFLFCCFMLQHNKKTDVFLYCKCVLLLLCLFIFFGRWKQLSGFGSKCPLRAQQV
;
A
#
# COMPACT_ATOMS: atom_id res chain seq x y z
N MET A 1 30.83 6.48 -2.19
CA MET A 1 29.46 6.71 -1.68
C MET A 1 29.24 5.75 -0.52
N GLY A 2 29.23 6.25 0.72
CA GLY A 2 29.09 5.41 1.92
C GLY A 2 27.69 4.82 2.02
N GLN A 3 27.59 3.52 2.35
CA GLN A 3 26.30 2.87 2.58
C GLN A 3 25.56 3.54 3.75
N PRO A 4 24.23 3.70 3.68
CA PRO A 4 23.47 4.30 4.77
C PRO A 4 23.37 3.30 5.93
N LEU A 5 24.23 3.47 6.95
CA LEU A 5 24.21 2.65 8.18
C LEU A 5 22.91 2.74 9.01
N GLY A 6 22.03 3.73 8.75
CA GLY A 6 20.95 4.06 9.70
C GLY A 6 19.71 3.15 9.71
N LEU A 7 19.41 2.40 8.64
CA LEU A 7 18.12 1.68 8.57
C LEU A 7 18.12 0.35 9.36
N TRP A 8 19.28 -0.31 9.43
CA TRP A 8 19.44 -1.55 10.19
C TRP A 8 19.49 -1.27 11.69
N GLU A 9 20.18 -0.21 12.09
CA GLU A 9 20.28 0.25 13.48
C GLU A 9 18.90 0.61 14.05
N MET A 10 18.05 1.32 13.30
CA MET A 10 16.67 1.62 13.74
C MET A 10 15.80 0.36 13.89
N ARG A 11 15.95 -0.63 12.99
CA ARG A 11 15.21 -1.89 13.08
C ARG A 11 15.63 -2.71 14.29
N CYS A 12 16.92 -2.77 14.59
CA CYS A 12 17.43 -3.43 15.79
C CYS A 12 16.89 -2.77 17.06
N VAL A 13 16.86 -1.43 17.14
CA VAL A 13 16.30 -0.74 18.30
C VAL A 13 14.81 -1.03 18.46
N MET A 14 14.00 -0.95 17.40
CA MET A 14 12.56 -1.25 17.49
C MET A 14 12.28 -2.69 17.94
N VAL A 15 13.04 -3.67 17.44
CA VAL A 15 12.89 -5.08 17.83
C VAL A 15 13.28 -5.27 19.30
N VAL A 16 14.39 -4.67 19.74
CA VAL A 16 14.82 -4.73 21.14
C VAL A 16 13.78 -4.09 22.05
N THR A 17 13.26 -2.90 21.72
CA THR A 17 12.22 -2.23 22.52
C THR A 17 10.93 -3.05 22.59
N ALA A 18 10.47 -3.63 21.48
CA ALA A 18 9.27 -4.47 21.44
C ALA A 18 9.42 -5.75 22.28
N VAL A 19 10.55 -6.44 22.17
CA VAL A 19 10.86 -7.64 22.96
C VAL A 19 10.96 -7.30 24.45
N THR A 20 11.64 -6.21 24.80
CA THR A 20 11.80 -5.79 26.20
C THR A 20 10.44 -5.42 26.81
N THR A 21 9.57 -4.75 26.05
CA THR A 21 8.20 -4.41 26.48
C THR A 21 7.34 -5.65 26.68
N ALA A 22 7.38 -6.60 25.74
CA ALA A 22 6.64 -7.86 25.85
C ALA A 22 7.09 -8.68 27.07
N LEU A 23 8.40 -8.75 27.32
CA LEU A 23 8.94 -9.41 28.50
C LEU A 23 8.51 -8.72 29.80
N CYS A 24 8.48 -7.39 29.85
CA CYS A 24 7.97 -6.65 31.01
C CYS A 24 6.48 -6.96 31.25
N VAL A 25 5.66 -7.01 30.21
CA VAL A 25 4.23 -7.37 30.32
C VAL A 25 4.06 -8.80 30.82
N ILE A 26 4.84 -9.76 30.31
CA ILE A 26 4.79 -11.16 30.77
C ILE A 26 5.17 -11.25 32.25
N VAL A 27 6.22 -10.56 32.69
CA VAL A 27 6.63 -10.56 34.11
C VAL A 27 5.55 -9.92 34.99
N VAL A 28 4.90 -8.84 34.54
CA VAL A 28 3.78 -8.21 35.28
C VAL A 28 2.57 -9.14 35.37
N ILE A 29 2.17 -9.81 34.29
CA ILE A 29 1.07 -10.79 34.29
C ILE A 29 1.41 -11.99 35.18
N TYR A 30 2.67 -12.43 35.17
CA TYR A 30 3.12 -13.53 36.02
C TYR A 30 3.10 -13.13 37.50
N CYS A 31 3.57 -11.91 37.82
CA CYS A 31 3.53 -11.37 39.19
C CYS A 31 2.09 -11.10 39.67
N TRP A 32 1.16 -10.75 38.78
CA TRP A 32 -0.27 -10.57 39.11
C TRP A 32 -0.92 -11.85 39.66
N ASN A 33 -0.41 -13.02 39.26
CA ASN A 33 -0.91 -14.32 39.71
C ASN A 33 -0.23 -14.87 40.98
N LEU A 34 0.78 -14.18 41.52
CA LEU A 34 1.50 -14.61 42.72
C LEU A 34 1.09 -13.76 43.92
N GLU A 35 0.65 -14.40 45.01
CA GLU A 35 0.25 -13.72 46.27
C GLU A 35 1.43 -13.04 47.00
N PHE A 36 2.68 -13.37 46.64
CA PHE A 36 3.89 -12.78 47.20
C PHE A 36 4.92 -12.55 46.09
N VAL A 37 5.45 -11.32 45.98
CA VAL A 37 6.55 -10.99 45.06
C VAL A 37 7.87 -11.05 45.81
N PRO A 38 8.77 -12.00 45.52
CA PRO A 38 10.06 -12.10 46.21
C PRO A 38 10.93 -10.85 45.99
N LEU A 39 11.68 -10.43 47.01
CA LEU A 39 12.65 -9.32 46.93
C LEU A 39 13.59 -9.39 45.69
N PRO A 40 14.10 -10.57 45.28
CA PRO A 40 14.88 -10.69 44.05
C PRO A 40 14.16 -10.24 42.78
N VAL A 41 12.84 -10.42 42.70
CA VAL A 41 12.03 -9.98 41.55
C VAL A 41 11.97 -8.46 41.47
N ILE A 42 11.94 -7.78 42.62
CA ILE A 42 11.98 -6.31 42.70
C ILE A 42 13.32 -5.78 42.17
N TYR A 43 14.45 -6.40 42.53
CA TYR A 43 15.77 -6.03 42.01
C TYR A 43 15.92 -6.29 40.50
N VAL A 44 15.37 -7.40 39.99
CA VAL A 44 15.33 -7.70 38.55
C VAL A 44 14.49 -6.66 37.80
N LEU A 45 13.34 -6.27 38.35
CA LEU A 45 12.51 -5.22 37.75
C LEU A 45 13.23 -3.87 37.76
N ALA A 46 13.80 -3.46 38.89
CA ALA A 46 14.52 -2.19 39.02
C ALA A 46 15.73 -2.11 38.07
N SER A 47 16.49 -3.19 37.93
CA SER A 47 17.61 -3.26 36.98
C SER A 47 17.15 -3.24 35.52
N ALA A 48 16.06 -3.94 35.18
CA ALA A 48 15.44 -3.88 33.86
C ALA A 48 14.96 -2.46 33.50
N TYR A 49 14.38 -1.73 34.45
CA TYR A 49 14.01 -0.33 34.28
C TYR A 49 15.22 0.58 34.07
N GLY A 50 16.30 0.39 34.85
CA GLY A 50 17.54 1.14 34.68
C GLY A 50 18.15 0.95 33.29
N VAL A 51 18.22 -0.30 32.81
CA VAL A 51 18.71 -0.62 31.45
C VAL A 51 17.78 -0.02 30.38
N SER A 52 16.47 -0.15 30.53
CA SER A 52 15.49 0.44 29.61
C SER A 52 15.64 1.95 29.50
N ALA A 53 15.79 2.65 30.64
CA ALA A 53 15.99 4.10 30.67
C ALA A 53 17.27 4.54 29.94
N VAL A 54 18.39 3.83 30.13
CA VAL A 54 19.64 4.09 29.41
C VAL A 54 19.49 3.87 27.91
N LEU A 55 18.84 2.78 27.49
CA LEU A 55 18.56 2.51 26.08
C LEU A 55 17.67 3.58 25.45
N TYR A 56 16.68 4.09 26.20
CA TYR A 56 15.80 5.16 25.76
C TYR A 56 16.53 6.49 25.56
N LEU A 57 17.47 6.82 26.45
CA LEU A 57 18.35 8.00 26.31
C LEU A 57 19.26 7.89 25.09
N ILE A 58 19.85 6.71 24.86
CA ILE A 58 20.68 6.44 23.67
C ILE A 58 19.83 6.59 22.39
N PHE A 59 18.65 5.97 22.36
CA PHE A 59 17.73 6.08 21.23
C PHE A 59 17.33 7.54 20.96
N THR A 60 16.98 8.29 22.01
CA THR A 60 16.66 9.72 21.91
C THR A 60 17.82 10.49 21.28
N GLY A 61 19.05 10.26 21.73
CA GLY A 61 20.25 10.87 21.17
C GLY A 61 20.46 10.54 19.69
N LEU A 62 20.23 9.28 19.28
CA LEU A 62 20.32 8.86 17.88
C LEU A 62 19.27 9.53 17.00
N VAL A 63 18.03 9.63 17.46
CA VAL A 63 16.94 10.29 16.71
C VAL A 63 17.23 11.79 16.56
N VAL A 64 17.65 12.47 17.63
CA VAL A 64 18.06 13.88 17.58
C VAL A 64 19.21 14.09 16.59
N ARG A 65 20.21 13.19 16.58
CA ARG A 65 21.33 13.25 15.62
C ARG A 65 20.86 13.05 14.18
N ALA A 66 19.99 12.07 13.93
CA ALA A 66 19.44 11.80 12.62
C ALA A 66 18.63 13.01 12.11
N PHE A 67 17.82 13.60 12.98
CA PHE A 67 17.05 14.79 12.67
C PHE A 67 17.92 16.01 12.34
N CYS A 68 18.94 16.29 13.16
CA CYS A 68 19.92 17.33 12.87
C CYS A 68 20.60 17.13 11.51
N THR A 69 20.87 15.88 11.13
CA THR A 69 21.45 15.55 9.82
C THR A 69 20.47 15.81 8.68
N LEU A 70 19.20 15.43 8.85
CA LEU A 70 18.13 15.71 7.89
C LEU A 70 17.93 17.22 7.68
N LEU A 71 17.91 18.01 8.76
CA LEU A 71 17.80 19.46 8.67
C LEU A 71 18.98 20.09 7.91
N ARG A 72 20.21 19.59 8.11
CA ARG A 72 21.37 20.03 7.33
C ARG A 72 21.19 19.72 5.84
N LEU A 73 20.77 18.51 5.49
CA LEU A 73 20.54 18.12 4.09
C LEU A 73 19.44 18.96 3.43
N LEU A 74 18.30 19.09 4.08
CA LEU A 74 17.21 19.91 3.58
C LEU A 74 17.64 21.38 3.41
N LYS A 75 18.51 21.90 4.29
CA LYS A 75 19.02 23.28 4.20
C LYS A 75 19.90 23.45 2.95
N GLU A 76 20.76 22.47 2.66
CA GLU A 76 21.57 22.49 1.44
C GLU A 76 20.71 22.33 0.18
N MET A 77 19.67 21.49 0.21
CA MET A 77 18.72 21.37 -0.91
C MET A 77 17.93 22.67 -1.16
N ASN A 78 17.53 23.38 -0.11
CA ASN A 78 16.88 24.68 -0.22
C ASN A 78 17.81 25.74 -0.81
N LYS A 79 19.07 25.79 -0.36
CA LYS A 79 20.08 26.70 -0.94
C LYS A 79 20.31 26.44 -2.44
N ALA A 80 20.22 25.19 -2.86
CA ALA A 80 20.39 24.80 -4.26
C ALA A 80 19.10 24.94 -5.10
N GLY A 81 18.00 25.45 -4.53
CA GLY A 81 16.75 25.71 -5.26
C GLY A 81 15.92 24.47 -5.59
N TYR A 82 16.22 23.32 -4.97
CA TYR A 82 15.48 22.07 -5.23
C TYR A 82 14.16 21.94 -4.47
N ILE A 83 13.93 22.76 -3.45
CA ILE A 83 12.76 22.68 -2.57
C ILE A 83 12.12 24.07 -2.50
N SER A 84 10.78 24.14 -2.58
CA SER A 84 10.04 25.39 -2.41
C SER A 84 10.12 25.88 -0.95
N LYS A 85 9.96 27.18 -0.73
CA LYS A 85 10.01 27.76 0.63
C LYS A 85 8.92 27.17 1.53
N GLU A 86 7.76 26.86 0.97
CA GLU A 86 6.61 26.27 1.67
C GLU A 86 6.91 24.82 2.08
N ALA A 87 7.49 24.02 1.18
CA ALA A 87 7.87 22.64 1.47
C ALA A 87 8.98 22.56 2.53
N TRP A 88 9.94 23.50 2.51
CA TRP A 88 10.95 23.63 3.57
C TRP A 88 10.31 23.98 4.92
N ALA A 89 9.42 24.98 4.96
CA ALA A 89 8.74 25.39 6.19
C ALA A 89 7.92 24.25 6.80
N ALA A 90 7.18 23.50 5.97
CA ALA A 90 6.41 22.33 6.40
C ALA A 90 7.31 21.22 6.96
N ALA A 91 8.44 20.93 6.30
CA ALA A 91 9.39 19.92 6.76
C ALA A 91 10.03 20.30 8.10
N VAL A 92 10.39 21.57 8.30
CA VAL A 92 10.92 22.06 9.59
C VAL A 92 9.86 21.97 10.69
N SER A 93 8.63 22.39 10.42
CA SER A 93 7.54 22.35 11.40
C SER A 93 7.21 20.92 11.84
N LEU A 94 7.09 19.99 10.90
CA LEU A 94 6.86 18.57 11.20
C LEU A 94 8.01 17.99 12.02
N GLY A 95 9.24 18.38 11.69
CA GLY A 95 10.42 17.98 12.41
C GLY A 95 10.50 18.48 13.86
N GLN A 96 10.11 19.73 14.10
CA GLN A 96 10.01 20.30 15.44
C GLN A 96 8.96 19.58 16.29
N LEU A 97 7.81 19.25 15.70
CA LEU A 97 6.76 18.45 16.36
C LEU A 97 7.28 17.06 16.74
N GLN A 98 8.04 16.41 15.86
CA GLN A 98 8.65 15.10 16.12
C GLN A 98 9.64 15.14 17.29
N ILE A 99 10.55 16.12 17.32
CA ILE A 99 11.46 16.30 18.46
C ILE A 99 10.69 16.61 19.73
N GLY A 100 9.71 17.51 19.66
CA GLY A 100 8.90 17.92 20.80
C GLY A 100 8.22 16.73 21.47
N GLY A 101 7.58 15.85 20.70
CA GLY A 101 6.94 14.68 21.27
C GLY A 101 7.89 13.57 21.71
N LEU A 102 9.06 13.42 21.06
CA LEU A 102 10.09 12.52 21.57
C LEU A 102 10.60 12.98 22.94
N LEU A 103 10.89 14.28 23.11
CA LEU A 103 11.32 14.84 24.38
C LEU A 103 10.23 14.74 25.45
N ALA A 104 8.98 15.01 25.10
CA ALA A 104 7.85 14.86 26.01
C ALA A 104 7.69 13.40 26.47
N SER A 105 7.79 12.45 25.53
CA SER A 105 7.74 11.01 25.83
C SER A 105 8.87 10.56 26.75
N THR A 106 10.11 10.91 26.43
CA THR A 106 11.28 10.53 27.24
C THR A 106 11.19 11.13 28.65
N THR A 107 10.72 12.37 28.76
CA THR A 107 10.55 13.05 30.05
C THR A 107 9.44 12.38 30.88
N SER A 108 8.30 12.07 30.26
CA SER A 108 7.17 11.40 30.92
C SER A 108 7.55 10.01 31.45
N THR A 109 8.26 9.20 30.65
CA THR A 109 8.74 7.89 31.08
C THR A 109 9.79 7.99 32.18
N ALA A 110 10.71 8.97 32.12
CA ALA A 110 11.70 9.17 33.17
C ALA A 110 11.06 9.58 34.50
N LEU A 111 10.08 10.49 34.47
CA LEU A 111 9.34 10.92 35.66
C LEU A 111 8.51 9.78 36.25
N SER A 112 7.85 8.98 35.40
CA SER A 112 7.08 7.81 35.82
C SER A 112 7.98 6.77 36.48
N ALA A 113 9.12 6.43 35.85
CA ALA A 113 10.08 5.49 36.41
C ALA A 113 10.67 5.97 37.75
N GLY A 114 10.99 7.26 37.85
CA GLY A 114 11.47 7.88 39.08
C GLY A 114 10.44 7.85 40.21
N GLY A 115 9.18 8.20 39.91
CA GLY A 115 8.08 8.16 40.87
C GLY A 115 7.79 6.76 41.39
N ILE A 116 7.83 5.75 40.52
CA ILE A 116 7.64 4.34 40.90
C ILE A 116 8.79 3.87 41.80
N SER A 117 10.03 4.18 41.43
CA SER A 117 11.22 3.80 42.20
C SER A 117 11.22 4.45 43.60
N PHE A 118 10.90 5.74 43.66
CA PHE A 118 10.85 6.49 44.91
C PHE A 118 9.69 6.04 45.82
N GLY A 119 8.49 5.83 45.26
CA GLY A 119 7.34 5.32 46.01
C GLY A 119 7.58 3.90 46.57
N SER A 120 8.22 3.04 45.78
CA SER A 120 8.59 1.68 46.21
C SER A 120 9.63 1.72 47.34
N ALA A 121 10.64 2.59 47.24
CA ALA A 121 11.67 2.77 48.27
C ALA A 121 11.08 3.31 49.59
N LEU A 122 10.17 4.30 49.53
CA LEU A 122 9.50 4.87 50.70
C LEU A 122 8.61 3.85 51.43
N LYS A 123 7.94 2.96 50.69
CA LYS A 123 7.14 1.89 51.30
C LYS A 123 7.99 0.77 51.89
N LEU A 124 9.09 0.38 51.24
CA LEU A 124 10.07 -0.54 51.83
C LEU A 124 10.60 0.00 53.16
N ALA A 125 10.81 1.31 53.25
CA ALA A 125 11.22 1.97 54.49
C ALA A 125 10.12 2.02 55.58
N ARG A 126 8.84 1.81 55.23
CA ARG A 126 7.70 1.95 56.15
C ARG A 126 7.05 0.63 56.60
N HIS A 127 7.47 -0.53 56.10
CA HIS A 127 7.02 -1.86 56.57
C HIS A 127 5.48 -2.04 56.61
N ASP A 128 4.74 -1.44 55.66
CA ASP A 128 3.27 -1.51 55.62
C ASP A 128 2.78 -2.63 54.68
N GLU A 129 2.01 -3.58 55.20
CA GLU A 129 1.53 -4.81 54.51
C GLU A 129 0.45 -4.55 53.42
N SER A 130 0.08 -3.30 53.16
CA SER A 130 -0.91 -2.91 52.14
C SER A 130 -0.35 -2.95 50.69
N GLY A 131 0.18 -4.10 50.27
CA GLY A 131 0.78 -4.29 48.93
C GLY A 131 -0.20 -4.18 47.76
N ARG A 132 -1.49 -4.50 47.98
CA ARG A 132 -2.51 -4.54 46.92
C ARG A 132 -2.91 -3.17 46.35
N ASP A 133 -2.83 -2.10 47.14
CA ASP A 133 -3.17 -0.76 46.65
C ASP A 133 -2.03 -0.13 45.86
N MET A 134 -0.78 -0.55 46.11
CA MET A 134 0.40 -0.05 45.40
C MET A 134 0.34 -0.32 43.89
N PHE A 135 -0.19 -1.50 43.50
CA PHE A 135 -0.31 -1.85 42.09
C PHE A 135 -1.23 -0.89 41.34
N LYS A 136 -2.33 -0.42 41.94
CA LYS A 136 -3.24 0.54 41.31
C LYS A 136 -2.57 1.90 41.08
N TYR A 137 -1.80 2.37 42.06
CA TYR A 137 -1.11 3.66 41.96
C TYR A 137 0.14 3.64 41.08
N VAL A 138 0.71 2.47 40.79
CA VAL A 138 1.93 2.32 39.97
C VAL A 138 1.60 1.84 38.55
N ALA A 139 0.75 0.83 38.40
CA ALA A 139 0.47 0.22 37.10
C ALA A 139 -0.38 1.14 36.23
N ILE A 140 -1.40 1.81 36.79
CA ILE A 140 -2.31 2.66 35.99
C ILE A 140 -1.54 3.82 35.33
N PRO A 141 -0.71 4.61 36.04
CA PRO A 141 0.09 5.66 35.40
C PRO A 141 1.09 5.11 34.38
N LEU A 142 1.69 3.95 34.63
CA LEU A 142 2.63 3.32 33.70
C LEU A 142 1.95 2.89 32.40
N TRP A 143 0.76 2.30 32.47
CA TRP A 143 -0.02 1.94 31.29
C TRP A 143 -0.45 3.18 30.49
N LEU A 144 -0.86 4.24 31.18
CA LEU A 144 -1.21 5.51 30.55
C LEU A 144 0.00 6.15 29.85
N ASP A 145 1.19 6.10 30.46
CA ASP A 145 2.43 6.58 29.85
C ASP A 145 2.79 5.78 28.59
N ILE A 146 2.72 4.45 28.65
CA ILE A 146 2.98 3.58 27.49
C ILE A 146 2.01 3.87 26.35
N ILE A 147 0.71 4.02 26.64
CA ILE A 147 -0.31 4.32 25.63
C ILE A 147 -0.08 5.73 25.05
N ALA A 148 0.15 6.73 25.90
CA ALA A 148 0.40 8.10 25.46
C ALA A 148 1.63 8.20 24.56
N ASN A 149 2.73 7.55 24.94
CA ASN A 149 3.98 7.55 24.19
C ASN A 149 3.86 6.78 22.88
N SER A 150 3.21 5.62 22.88
CA SER A 150 2.94 4.84 21.66
C SER A 150 2.07 5.62 20.68
N THR A 151 1.06 6.32 21.20
CA THR A 151 0.15 7.16 20.42
C THR A 151 0.88 8.37 19.84
N CYS A 152 1.67 9.09 20.65
CA CYS A 152 2.52 10.20 20.21
C CYS A 152 3.51 9.76 19.11
N VAL A 153 4.19 8.63 19.26
CA VAL A 153 5.10 8.09 18.23
C VAL A 153 4.35 7.78 16.94
N LEU A 154 3.15 7.18 17.02
CA LEU A 154 2.31 6.92 15.84
C LEU A 154 1.92 8.20 15.10
N PHE A 155 1.41 9.21 15.81
CA PHE A 155 0.99 10.47 15.20
C PHE A 155 2.16 11.31 14.69
N LEU A 156 3.28 11.34 15.41
CA LEU A 156 4.43 12.17 15.07
C LEU A 156 5.35 11.55 14.04
N SER A 157 5.44 10.22 13.95
CA SER A 157 6.25 9.53 12.92
C SER A 157 5.82 9.85 11.48
N GLY A 158 4.67 10.52 11.30
CA GLY A 158 4.07 10.74 9.99
C GLY A 158 3.49 9.45 9.41
N ALA A 159 3.48 8.33 10.13
CA ALA A 159 2.89 7.07 9.67
C ALA A 159 1.39 7.18 9.37
N VAL A 160 0.69 8.09 10.06
CA VAL A 160 -0.75 8.34 9.86
C VAL A 160 -1.01 9.32 8.70
N HIS A 161 -0.03 10.15 8.34
CA HIS A 161 -0.19 11.26 7.38
C HIS A 161 0.64 11.13 6.10
N MET A 162 1.54 10.14 6.01
CA MET A 162 2.20 9.81 4.75
C MET A 162 1.13 9.27 3.81
N PRO A 163 0.84 9.95 2.68
CA PRO A 163 -0.08 9.40 1.70
C PRO A 163 0.47 8.05 1.29
N ASN A 164 -0.28 6.97 1.52
CA ASN A 164 0.13 5.59 1.24
C ASN A 164 0.69 5.43 -0.20
N ALA A 165 0.26 6.30 -1.11
CA ALA A 165 0.77 6.40 -2.47
C ALA A 165 2.28 6.71 -2.56
N VAL A 166 2.84 7.61 -1.73
CA VAL A 166 4.23 8.07 -1.88
C VAL A 166 5.22 7.04 -1.38
N LEU A 167 5.00 6.49 -0.17
CA LEU A 167 5.87 5.45 0.40
C LEU A 167 5.75 4.13 -0.37
N GLY A 168 4.54 3.75 -0.78
CA GLY A 168 4.31 2.57 -1.62
C GLY A 168 5.06 2.66 -2.95
N ASN A 169 5.03 3.83 -3.61
CA ASN A 169 5.74 4.04 -4.87
C ASN A 169 7.27 4.06 -4.70
N ALA A 170 7.79 4.63 -3.60
CA ALA A 170 9.22 4.66 -3.33
C ALA A 170 9.78 3.26 -3.02
N LEU A 171 9.10 2.49 -2.17
CA LEU A 171 9.49 1.11 -1.84
C LEU A 171 9.35 0.16 -3.04
N ALA A 172 8.31 0.33 -3.86
CA ALA A 172 8.18 -0.42 -5.11
C ALA A 172 9.34 -0.15 -6.08
N ARG A 173 9.75 1.13 -6.24
CA ARG A 173 10.92 1.50 -7.06
C ARG A 173 12.22 0.92 -6.51
N GLN A 174 12.43 0.95 -5.20
CA GLN A 174 13.65 0.41 -4.58
C GLN A 174 13.70 -1.12 -4.70
N ARG A 175 12.59 -1.81 -4.48
CA ARG A 175 12.49 -3.27 -4.64
C ARG A 175 12.70 -3.69 -6.10
N ASN A 176 12.13 -2.96 -7.04
CA ASN A 176 12.34 -3.21 -8.47
C ASN A 176 13.80 -2.99 -8.90
N ARG A 177 14.53 -2.05 -8.27
CA ARG A 177 15.96 -1.85 -8.53
C ARG A 177 16.85 -2.92 -7.88
N ALA A 178 16.52 -3.35 -6.66
CA ALA A 178 17.29 -4.38 -5.96
C ALA A 178 17.04 -5.79 -6.52
N ALA A 179 15.90 -6.01 -7.18
CA ALA A 179 15.52 -7.26 -7.81
C ALA A 179 15.98 -7.41 -9.27
N VAL A 180 16.91 -6.58 -9.75
CA VAL A 180 17.61 -6.83 -11.03
C VAL A 180 18.93 -7.53 -10.71
N PRO A 181 19.00 -8.87 -10.73
CA PRO A 181 20.26 -9.57 -10.56
C PRO A 181 21.06 -9.37 -11.84
N GLY A 182 22.28 -8.86 -11.72
CA GLY A 182 23.23 -8.84 -12.82
C GLY A 182 23.50 -10.27 -13.31
N ASN A 183 23.50 -10.45 -14.63
CA ASN A 183 24.02 -11.60 -15.35
C ASN A 183 23.18 -12.88 -15.50
N SER A 184 21.85 -12.80 -15.50
CA SER A 184 21.09 -13.75 -16.33
C SER A 184 20.10 -12.99 -17.19
N GLU A 185 20.31 -13.00 -18.50
CA GLU A 185 19.36 -12.58 -19.53
C GLU A 185 18.15 -13.54 -19.47
N SER A 186 17.37 -13.39 -18.41
CA SER A 186 16.31 -14.33 -18.05
C SER A 186 15.17 -14.20 -19.07
N VAL A 187 14.31 -15.22 -19.17
CA VAL A 187 13.10 -15.16 -20.02
C VAL A 187 12.23 -13.92 -19.70
N VAL A 188 12.32 -13.39 -18.48
CA VAL A 188 11.68 -12.13 -18.06
C VAL A 188 12.22 -10.94 -18.85
N ASP A 189 13.52 -10.92 -19.16
CA ASP A 189 14.18 -9.87 -19.91
C ASP A 189 13.70 -9.84 -21.36
N ARG A 190 13.51 -11.01 -21.99
CA ARG A 190 12.96 -11.09 -23.36
C ARG A 190 11.53 -10.54 -23.47
N LYS A 191 10.64 -10.89 -22.53
CA LYS A 191 9.27 -10.35 -22.54
C LYS A 191 9.24 -8.85 -22.23
N TRP A 192 10.11 -8.42 -21.32
CA TRP A 192 10.27 -7.00 -21.01
C TRP A 192 10.77 -6.21 -22.21
N HIS A 193 11.85 -6.65 -22.86
CA HIS A 193 12.40 -6.05 -24.08
C HIS A 193 11.41 -6.07 -25.24
N ALA A 194 10.69 -7.17 -25.45
CA ALA A 194 9.63 -7.22 -26.44
C ALA A 194 8.57 -6.14 -26.18
N LYS A 195 8.16 -5.96 -24.91
CA LYS A 195 7.20 -4.90 -24.56
C LYS A 195 7.77 -3.50 -24.71
N VAL A 196 9.06 -3.30 -24.40
CA VAL A 196 9.72 -2.01 -24.58
C VAL A 196 9.83 -1.68 -26.07
N SER A 197 10.21 -2.64 -26.93
CA SER A 197 10.21 -2.46 -28.39
C SER A 197 8.82 -2.11 -28.89
N GLU A 198 7.81 -2.90 -28.50
CA GLU A 198 6.41 -2.66 -28.85
C GLU A 198 5.91 -1.27 -28.40
N LEU A 199 6.40 -0.74 -27.27
CA LEU A 199 6.04 0.61 -26.80
C LEU A 199 6.82 1.71 -27.53
N ALA A 200 8.08 1.45 -27.88
CA ALA A 200 8.95 2.39 -28.60
C ALA A 200 8.48 2.59 -30.04
N GLU A 201 7.88 1.57 -30.65
CA GLU A 201 7.36 1.57 -32.03
C GLU A 201 6.01 2.29 -32.19
N ARG A 202 5.50 2.94 -31.14
CA ARG A 202 4.20 3.63 -31.13
C ARG A 202 4.35 5.14 -31.28
N GLY A 203 5.27 5.60 -32.12
CA GLY A 203 5.33 6.99 -32.53
C GLY A 203 4.13 7.39 -33.39
N PHE A 204 3.97 8.69 -33.59
CA PHE A 204 3.01 9.24 -34.55
C PHE A 204 3.63 10.42 -35.30
N THR A 205 3.19 10.66 -36.53
CA THR A 205 3.68 11.78 -37.35
C THR A 205 3.09 13.12 -36.89
N LEU A 206 3.83 14.20 -37.10
CA LEU A 206 3.35 15.55 -36.80
C LEU A 206 2.08 15.91 -37.60
N GLU A 207 1.99 15.45 -38.84
CA GLU A 207 0.77 15.50 -39.67
C GLU A 207 -0.44 14.91 -38.94
N SER A 208 -0.29 13.70 -38.39
CA SER A 208 -1.38 13.02 -37.69
C SER A 208 -1.76 13.74 -36.39
N LEU A 209 -0.79 14.33 -35.68
CA LEU A 209 -1.06 15.16 -34.50
C LEU A 209 -1.86 16.42 -34.86
N LEU A 210 -1.50 17.12 -35.94
CA LEU A 210 -2.21 18.31 -36.39
C LEU A 210 -3.60 17.98 -36.94
N SER A 211 -3.75 16.86 -37.64
CA SER A 211 -5.05 16.32 -38.06
C SER A 211 -5.93 16.04 -36.84
N PHE A 212 -5.36 15.47 -35.77
CA PHE A 212 -6.07 15.31 -34.51
C PHE A 212 -6.47 16.67 -33.90
N TYR A 213 -5.52 17.61 -33.81
CA TYR A 213 -5.77 18.92 -33.20
C TYR A 213 -6.87 19.71 -33.93
N LYS A 214 -6.86 19.73 -35.27
CA LYS A 214 -7.86 20.44 -36.10
C LYS A 214 -9.29 19.98 -35.88
N ARG A 215 -9.48 18.75 -35.41
CA ARG A 215 -10.79 18.11 -35.22
C ARG A 215 -11.31 18.25 -33.78
N LEU A 216 -10.49 18.77 -32.86
CA LEU A 216 -10.94 19.15 -31.52
C LEU A 216 -11.88 20.35 -31.61
N GLY A 217 -13.03 20.28 -30.94
CA GLY A 217 -14.06 21.31 -31.00
C GLY A 217 -15.00 21.19 -32.20
N THR A 218 -14.73 20.29 -33.16
CA THR A 218 -15.61 20.04 -34.31
C THR A 218 -16.16 18.62 -34.33
N ASP A 219 -15.30 17.61 -34.26
CA ASP A 219 -15.67 16.21 -34.45
C ASP A 219 -15.73 15.46 -33.11
N TYR A 220 -14.87 15.86 -32.18
CA TYR A 220 -14.78 15.30 -30.85
C TYR A 220 -14.41 16.38 -29.85
N MET A 221 -14.87 16.21 -28.61
CA MET A 221 -14.77 17.22 -27.55
C MET A 221 -15.27 18.58 -28.06
N LEU A 222 -16.55 18.66 -28.44
CA LEU A 222 -17.16 19.80 -29.15
C LEU A 222 -17.00 21.15 -28.42
N HIS A 223 -16.83 21.11 -27.10
CA HIS A 223 -16.62 22.29 -26.27
C HIS A 223 -15.14 22.61 -26.02
N TYR A 224 -14.22 22.02 -26.78
CA TYR A 224 -12.79 22.24 -26.62
C TYR A 224 -12.44 23.73 -26.75
N LYS A 225 -11.90 24.27 -25.66
CA LYS A 225 -11.27 25.58 -25.56
C LYS A 225 -9.76 25.45 -25.32
N PRO A 226 -8.90 25.92 -26.23
CA PRO A 226 -7.44 25.71 -26.16
C PRO A 226 -6.75 26.47 -25.01
N ASP A 227 -7.36 27.55 -24.53
CA ASP A 227 -6.91 28.40 -23.43
C ASP A 227 -7.29 27.86 -22.04
N VAL A 228 -8.18 26.86 -21.99
CA VAL A 228 -8.71 26.29 -20.74
C VAL A 228 -8.34 24.83 -20.56
N HIS A 229 -8.44 24.01 -21.61
CA HIS A 229 -8.28 22.57 -21.47
C HIS A 229 -6.84 22.14 -21.33
N ARG A 230 -6.63 21.33 -20.31
CA ARG A 230 -5.37 20.68 -20.00
C ARG A 230 -5.21 19.39 -20.79
N THR A 231 -3.99 18.87 -20.77
CA THR A 231 -3.68 17.57 -21.39
C THR A 231 -4.50 16.44 -20.76
N SER A 232 -4.78 16.49 -19.45
CA SER A 232 -5.68 15.55 -18.77
C SER A 232 -7.07 15.52 -19.40
N ASP A 233 -7.62 16.69 -19.69
CA ASP A 233 -8.99 16.86 -20.13
C ASP A 233 -9.15 16.31 -21.53
N VAL A 234 -8.22 16.65 -22.43
CA VAL A 234 -8.17 16.12 -23.81
C VAL A 234 -7.96 14.61 -23.82
N VAL A 235 -7.12 14.08 -22.93
CA VAL A 235 -6.91 12.62 -22.87
C VAL A 235 -8.19 11.90 -22.47
N ARG A 236 -8.89 12.39 -21.45
CA ARG A 236 -10.13 11.76 -20.95
C ARG A 236 -11.31 11.93 -21.89
N GLN A 237 -11.41 13.06 -22.59
CA GLN A 237 -12.60 13.41 -23.37
C GLN A 237 -12.47 13.16 -24.87
N ALA A 238 -11.25 13.06 -25.40
CA ALA A 238 -11.02 12.77 -26.81
C ALA A 238 -10.22 11.47 -27.00
N ILE A 239 -9.01 11.37 -26.45
CA ILE A 239 -8.08 10.27 -26.76
C ILE A 239 -8.59 8.92 -26.27
N ILE A 240 -9.08 8.82 -25.03
CA ILE A 240 -9.67 7.60 -24.48
C ILE A 240 -10.91 7.18 -25.29
N PRO A 241 -11.93 8.04 -25.51
CA PRO A 241 -13.08 7.69 -26.33
C PRO A 241 -12.73 7.23 -27.75
N LEU A 242 -11.79 7.91 -28.43
CA LEU A 242 -11.41 7.58 -29.81
C LEU A 242 -10.62 6.27 -29.92
N SER A 243 -9.91 5.87 -28.86
CA SER A 243 -9.19 4.58 -28.81
C SER A 243 -10.01 3.47 -28.15
N ARG A 244 -11.22 3.76 -27.66
CA ARG A 244 -12.08 2.79 -26.97
C ARG A 244 -12.44 1.56 -27.81
N PRO A 245 -12.79 1.66 -29.11
CA PRO A 245 -13.19 0.49 -29.89
C PRO A 245 -12.11 -0.59 -29.99
N SER A 246 -10.84 -0.18 -30.03
CA SER A 246 -9.69 -1.08 -30.15
C SER A 246 -9.01 -1.38 -28.81
N GLY A 247 -9.23 -0.55 -27.78
CA GLY A 247 -8.60 -0.72 -26.46
C GLY A 247 -7.08 -0.54 -26.47
N VAL A 248 -6.49 -0.03 -27.56
CA VAL A 248 -5.04 0.17 -27.71
C VAL A 248 -4.63 1.62 -27.45
N ALA A 249 -3.34 1.92 -27.58
CA ALA A 249 -2.85 3.29 -27.55
C ALA A 249 -3.40 4.07 -28.76
N TYR A 250 -3.78 5.33 -28.57
CA TYR A 250 -4.38 6.12 -29.64
C TYR A 250 -3.41 6.38 -30.80
N ALA A 251 -2.09 6.42 -30.54
CA ALA A 251 -1.06 6.45 -31.58
C ALA A 251 -1.21 5.30 -32.59
N VAL A 252 -1.58 4.10 -32.13
CA VAL A 252 -1.82 2.93 -33.01
C VAL A 252 -3.06 3.17 -33.89
N THR A 253 -4.11 3.79 -33.34
CA THR A 253 -5.33 4.12 -34.09
C THR A 253 -5.05 5.19 -35.15
N MET A 254 -4.37 6.29 -34.80
CA MET A 254 -4.11 7.40 -35.73
C MET A 254 -3.06 7.05 -36.80
N MET A 255 -2.22 6.04 -36.56
CA MET A 255 -1.25 5.51 -37.52
C MET A 255 -1.73 4.23 -38.22
N GLU A 256 -3.02 3.88 -38.09
CA GLU A 256 -3.62 2.69 -38.74
C GLU A 256 -2.88 1.38 -38.46
N GLY A 257 -2.29 1.25 -37.26
CA GLY A 257 -1.51 0.08 -36.87
C GLY A 257 -0.08 0.04 -37.40
N ALA A 258 0.35 1.04 -38.19
CA ALA A 258 1.72 1.12 -38.68
C ALA A 258 2.72 1.29 -37.53
N CYS A 259 3.81 0.52 -37.60
CA CYS A 259 4.97 0.68 -36.73
C CYS A 259 5.67 2.00 -37.08
N SER A 260 5.84 2.88 -36.11
CA SER A 260 6.47 4.19 -36.30
C SER A 260 7.47 4.45 -35.17
N LEU A 261 8.76 4.42 -35.50
CA LEU A 261 9.80 4.80 -34.54
C LEU A 261 9.85 6.33 -34.41
N PRO A 262 9.80 6.88 -33.19
CA PRO A 262 9.82 8.32 -32.97
C PRO A 262 11.23 8.89 -33.16
N ASP A 263 11.32 10.03 -33.84
CA ASP A 263 12.53 10.84 -33.92
C ASP A 263 12.84 11.53 -32.57
N ALA A 264 11.80 11.82 -31.79
CA ALA A 264 11.93 12.46 -30.48
C ALA A 264 10.90 11.95 -29.45
N ILE A 265 11.33 11.90 -28.18
CA ILE A 265 10.46 11.63 -27.04
C ILE A 265 10.14 12.95 -26.35
N VAL A 266 8.86 13.16 -26.06
CA VAL A 266 8.35 14.39 -25.45
C VAL A 266 7.82 14.08 -24.06
N THR A 267 8.36 14.78 -23.07
CA THR A 267 7.85 14.74 -21.69
C THR A 267 6.85 15.88 -21.48
N HIS A 268 5.81 15.64 -20.69
CA HIS A 268 4.77 16.63 -20.45
C HIS A 268 4.24 16.53 -19.01
N ASN A 269 3.50 17.57 -18.60
CA ASN A 269 2.70 17.57 -17.39
C ASN A 269 1.22 17.51 -17.77
N TRP A 270 0.46 16.64 -17.12
CA TRP A 270 -0.99 16.51 -17.28
C TRP A 270 -1.74 17.83 -17.04
N GLY A 271 -1.22 18.67 -16.13
CA GLY A 271 -1.82 19.95 -15.78
C GLY A 271 -1.56 21.11 -16.75
N ASN A 272 -0.71 20.93 -17.77
CA ASN A 272 -0.45 21.98 -18.76
C ASN A 272 -1.53 22.00 -19.84
N LEU A 273 -1.75 23.16 -20.45
CA LEU A 273 -2.66 23.33 -21.59
C LEU A 273 -2.24 22.38 -22.73
N PHE A 274 -3.25 21.72 -23.33
CA PHE A 274 -2.99 20.79 -24.42
C PHE A 274 -2.44 21.50 -25.68
N ARG A 275 -2.95 22.71 -25.98
CA ARG A 275 -2.40 23.58 -27.05
C ARG A 275 -0.90 23.77 -26.90
N ASP A 276 -0.43 24.09 -25.70
CA ASP A 276 0.99 24.40 -25.47
C ASP A 276 1.89 23.17 -25.64
N LEU A 277 1.38 21.97 -25.33
CA LEU A 277 2.05 20.71 -25.65
C LEU A 277 2.23 20.53 -27.16
N VAL A 278 1.17 20.73 -27.95
CA VAL A 278 1.23 20.63 -29.42
C VAL A 278 2.14 21.73 -29.99
N ALA A 279 2.04 22.95 -29.47
CA ALA A 279 2.89 24.07 -29.86
C ALA A 279 4.37 23.77 -29.62
N GLY A 280 4.72 23.20 -28.46
CA GLY A 280 6.09 22.79 -28.14
C GLY A 280 6.65 21.76 -29.11
N ILE A 281 5.83 20.78 -29.52
CA ILE A 281 6.22 19.75 -30.51
C ILE A 281 6.46 20.39 -31.89
N CYS A 282 5.54 21.24 -32.35
CA CYS A 282 5.68 21.95 -33.62
C CYS A 282 6.87 22.92 -33.63
N ALA A 283 7.13 23.62 -32.51
CA ALA A 283 8.29 24.50 -32.35
C ALA A 283 9.61 23.72 -32.42
N ASP A 284 9.71 22.57 -31.76
CA ASP A 284 10.85 21.65 -31.89
C ASP A 284 11.05 21.19 -33.34
N ALA A 285 9.98 20.83 -34.06
CA ALA A 285 10.06 20.43 -35.46
C ALA A 285 10.63 21.54 -36.36
N LEU A 286 10.22 22.80 -36.11
CA LEU A 286 10.70 23.98 -36.82
C LEU A 286 12.06 24.50 -36.34
N GLY A 287 12.63 23.93 -35.27
CA GLY A 287 13.89 24.39 -34.67
C GLY A 287 13.78 25.75 -33.99
N LEU A 288 12.59 26.11 -33.49
CA LEU A 288 12.35 27.37 -32.79
C LEU A 288 12.70 27.23 -31.30
N PRO A 289 13.29 28.28 -30.68
CA PRO A 289 13.66 28.23 -29.26
C PRO A 289 12.47 28.35 -28.31
N GLU A 290 11.34 28.87 -28.80
CA GLU A 290 10.12 29.13 -28.03
C GLU A 290 8.88 28.75 -28.85
N TYR A 291 7.78 28.41 -28.17
CA TYR A 291 6.55 27.95 -28.81
C TYR A 291 5.42 29.00 -28.83
N ALA A 292 5.65 30.22 -28.33
CA ALA A 292 4.61 31.24 -28.22
C ALA A 292 3.97 31.58 -29.58
N LEU A 293 4.79 31.84 -30.61
CA LEU A 293 4.30 32.08 -31.97
C LEU A 293 3.48 30.91 -32.51
N VAL A 294 3.95 29.68 -32.27
CA VAL A 294 3.29 28.46 -32.73
C VAL A 294 1.94 28.27 -32.02
N SER A 295 1.85 28.61 -30.74
CA SER A 295 0.58 28.57 -29.99
C SER A 295 -0.45 29.57 -30.55
N GLU A 296 -0.02 30.77 -30.94
CA GLU A 296 -0.91 31.77 -31.58
C GLU A 296 -1.39 31.28 -32.96
N LEU A 297 -0.51 30.65 -33.74
CA LEU A 297 -0.88 30.04 -35.01
C LEU A 297 -1.84 28.87 -34.83
N LEU A 298 -1.68 28.03 -33.80
CA LEU A 298 -2.63 26.95 -33.51
C LEU A 298 -4.03 27.47 -33.20
N ASP A 299 -4.15 28.65 -32.60
CA ASP A 299 -5.45 29.24 -32.26
C ASP A 299 -6.09 29.99 -33.43
N ARG A 300 -5.30 30.56 -34.33
CA ARG A 300 -5.79 31.43 -35.41
C ARG A 300 -5.78 30.82 -36.79
N ASP A 301 -4.72 30.09 -37.14
CA ASP A 301 -4.48 29.59 -38.49
C ASP A 301 -3.58 28.33 -38.49
N VAL A 302 -4.18 27.20 -38.12
CA VAL A 302 -3.49 25.89 -38.12
C VAL A 302 -3.01 25.52 -39.53
N VAL A 303 -3.71 25.97 -40.58
CA VAL A 303 -3.36 25.66 -41.99
C VAL A 303 -2.06 26.35 -42.39
N ALA A 304 -1.84 27.59 -41.95
CA ALA A 304 -0.57 28.28 -42.14
C ALA A 304 0.58 27.54 -41.44
N LEU A 305 0.38 27.08 -40.19
CA LEU A 305 1.38 26.30 -39.45
C LEU A 305 1.72 24.97 -40.15
N GLU A 306 0.69 24.26 -40.62
CA GLU A 306 0.85 23.01 -41.38
C GLU A 306 1.64 23.24 -42.67
N SER A 307 1.36 24.34 -43.38
CA SER A 307 2.09 24.75 -44.58
C SER A 307 3.56 25.07 -44.26
N MET A 308 3.85 25.74 -43.13
CA MET A 308 5.22 25.99 -42.69
C MET A 308 5.99 24.70 -42.44
N LEU A 309 5.38 23.73 -41.75
CA LEU A 309 5.97 22.43 -41.45
C LEU A 309 6.17 21.56 -42.70
N ALA A 310 5.25 21.64 -43.66
CA ALA A 310 5.37 20.99 -44.95
C ALA A 310 6.51 21.60 -45.77
N ASN A 311 6.57 22.92 -45.87
CA ASN A 311 7.61 23.65 -46.59
C ASN A 311 9.01 23.45 -45.97
N SER A 312 9.10 23.22 -44.66
CA SER A 312 10.36 22.88 -44.00
C SER A 312 10.74 21.39 -44.15
N GLY A 313 9.89 20.57 -44.76
CA GLY A 313 10.08 19.12 -44.90
C GLY A 313 10.07 18.38 -43.56
N LYS A 314 9.37 18.90 -42.54
CA LYS A 314 9.36 18.34 -41.17
C LYS A 314 8.00 17.79 -40.75
N ILE A 315 6.97 17.91 -41.58
CA ILE A 315 5.61 17.44 -41.25
C ILE A 315 5.50 15.92 -41.00
N GLN A 316 6.45 15.14 -41.54
CA GLN A 316 6.53 13.69 -41.33
C GLN A 316 7.41 13.31 -40.13
N LYS A 317 8.00 14.28 -39.41
CA LYS A 317 8.80 14.00 -38.20
C LYS A 317 7.92 13.29 -37.17
N THR A 318 8.44 12.25 -36.55
CA THR A 318 7.69 11.38 -35.64
C THR A 318 8.01 11.69 -34.18
N TYR A 319 6.99 11.61 -33.34
CA TYR A 319 7.10 11.92 -31.92
C TYR A 319 6.49 10.81 -31.06
N TRP A 320 7.00 10.70 -29.84
CA TRP A 320 6.43 9.85 -28.80
C TRP A 320 6.03 10.69 -27.60
N VAL A 321 4.74 10.69 -27.30
CA VAL A 321 4.15 11.38 -26.14
C VAL A 321 3.32 10.35 -25.38
N CYS A 322 3.56 10.17 -24.07
CA CYS A 322 2.90 9.11 -23.32
C CYS A 322 1.36 9.20 -23.35
N ALA A 323 0.78 10.41 -23.43
CA ALA A 323 -0.66 10.63 -23.63
C ALA A 323 -1.24 9.86 -24.84
N PHE A 324 -0.50 9.75 -25.94
CA PHE A 324 -0.92 9.09 -27.18
C PHE A 324 -0.41 7.66 -27.31
N CYS A 325 0.84 7.43 -26.91
CA CYS A 325 1.59 6.20 -27.22
C CYS A 325 1.37 5.08 -26.19
N ILE A 326 0.83 5.41 -25.02
CA ILE A 326 0.41 4.43 -23.99
C ILE A 326 -1.09 4.15 -24.13
N ALA A 327 -1.47 2.89 -23.92
CA ALA A 327 -2.88 2.49 -23.83
C ALA A 327 -3.49 3.03 -22.52
N GLN A 328 -4.10 4.21 -22.60
CA GLN A 328 -4.65 4.91 -21.42
C GLN A 328 -5.74 4.09 -20.69
N HIS A 329 -6.42 3.21 -21.43
CA HIS A 329 -7.35 2.19 -20.93
C HIS A 329 -6.77 1.33 -19.82
N SER A 330 -5.48 0.97 -19.93
CA SER A 330 -4.78 0.13 -18.94
C SER A 330 -4.12 0.92 -17.81
N CYS A 331 -4.19 2.25 -17.83
CA CYS A 331 -3.44 3.11 -16.90
C CYS A 331 -4.35 3.98 -16.03
N ILE A 332 -5.15 4.86 -16.65
CA ILE A 332 -5.84 5.96 -15.94
C ILE A 332 -7.37 5.92 -16.06
N CYS A 333 -7.91 5.03 -16.88
CA CYS A 333 -9.34 4.97 -17.17
C CYS A 333 -10.24 4.61 -15.97
N GLN A 334 -9.69 3.89 -14.99
CA GLN A 334 -10.44 3.44 -13.80
C GLN A 334 -10.35 4.39 -12.60
N THR A 335 -9.53 5.43 -12.70
CA THR A 335 -9.25 6.34 -11.58
C THR A 335 -9.54 7.77 -12.00
N ILE A 336 -10.65 8.30 -11.50
CA ILE A 336 -10.94 9.73 -11.50
C ILE A 336 -10.61 10.22 -10.10
N SER A 337 -9.71 11.19 -10.00
CA SER A 337 -9.44 11.82 -8.70
C SER A 337 -10.69 12.60 -8.30
N ALA A 338 -11.08 12.57 -7.03
CA ALA A 338 -12.20 13.38 -6.56
C ALA A 338 -11.95 14.86 -6.92
N GLY A 339 -12.88 15.47 -7.67
CA GLY A 339 -12.76 16.84 -8.17
C GLY A 339 -12.07 17.01 -9.53
N ASP A 340 -11.71 15.92 -10.22
CA ASP A 340 -11.22 15.95 -11.62
C ASP A 340 -12.41 16.12 -12.57
N VAL A 341 -12.78 17.38 -12.82
CA VAL A 341 -13.93 17.79 -13.63
C VAL A 341 -13.49 18.56 -14.87
N ASP A 342 -14.29 18.47 -15.92
CA ASP A 342 -14.15 19.31 -17.10
C ASP A 342 -14.18 20.80 -16.71
N PRO A 343 -13.18 21.60 -17.10
CA PRO A 343 -13.07 22.98 -16.64
C PRO A 343 -14.10 23.93 -17.25
N VAL A 344 -14.78 23.53 -18.33
CA VAL A 344 -15.79 24.36 -19.01
C VAL A 344 -17.20 24.07 -18.48
N HIS A 345 -17.54 22.80 -18.30
CA HIS A 345 -18.86 22.35 -17.90
C HIS A 345 -18.97 21.98 -16.42
N GLY A 346 -17.85 21.77 -15.72
CA GLY A 346 -17.82 21.29 -14.34
C GLY A 346 -18.29 19.84 -14.17
N THR A 347 -18.48 19.11 -15.27
CA THR A 347 -18.91 17.71 -15.26
C THR A 347 -17.73 16.79 -15.01
N GLU A 348 -17.93 15.73 -14.23
CA GLU A 348 -16.92 14.68 -14.07
C GLU A 348 -16.56 14.06 -15.43
N HIS A 349 -15.29 13.74 -15.60
CA HIS A 349 -14.84 13.08 -16.83
C HIS A 349 -15.47 11.68 -16.98
N PRO A 350 -15.72 11.22 -18.22
CA PRO A 350 -16.26 9.89 -18.43
C PRO A 350 -15.27 8.80 -18.00
N THR A 351 -15.78 7.73 -17.39
CA THR A 351 -15.01 6.50 -17.12
C THR A 351 -15.10 5.54 -18.31
N CYS A 352 -14.04 4.78 -18.54
CA CYS A 352 -14.04 3.74 -19.59
C CYS A 352 -14.52 2.41 -19.01
N ASP A 353 -15.39 1.72 -19.72
CA ASP A 353 -15.97 0.42 -19.37
C ASP A 353 -15.18 -0.78 -19.92
N VAL A 354 -14.18 -0.55 -20.77
CA VAL A 354 -13.40 -1.58 -21.50
C VAL A 354 -12.71 -2.59 -20.57
N VAL A 355 -12.58 -2.30 -19.28
CA VAL A 355 -11.90 -3.17 -18.29
C VAL A 355 -12.82 -3.61 -17.13
N ALA A 356 -14.14 -3.38 -17.23
CA ALA A 356 -15.07 -3.73 -16.15
C ALA A 356 -15.21 -5.26 -15.90
N ILE A 357 -14.72 -6.09 -16.83
CA ILE A 357 -14.81 -7.57 -16.75
C ILE A 357 -14.04 -8.13 -15.54
N ASP A 358 -12.91 -7.53 -15.15
CA ASP A 358 -12.12 -8.04 -14.01
C ASP A 358 -12.82 -7.81 -12.66
N MET A 359 -13.57 -6.71 -12.53
CA MET A 359 -14.33 -6.43 -11.31
C MET A 359 -15.55 -7.34 -11.18
N ILE A 360 -16.21 -7.66 -12.29
CA ILE A 360 -17.36 -8.58 -12.32
C ILE A 360 -16.91 -9.99 -11.92
N CYS A 361 -15.77 -10.47 -12.44
CA CYS A 361 -15.19 -11.76 -12.05
C CYS A 361 -14.84 -11.81 -10.55
N PHE A 362 -14.35 -10.71 -9.97
CA PHE A 362 -14.08 -10.63 -8.54
C PHE A 362 -15.36 -10.66 -7.70
N PHE A 363 -16.39 -9.93 -8.09
CA PHE A 363 -17.70 -9.95 -7.41
C PHE A 363 -18.34 -11.33 -7.49
N LEU A 364 -18.29 -11.99 -8.64
CA LEU A 364 -18.75 -13.37 -8.80
C LEU A 364 -17.99 -14.34 -7.89
N LEU A 365 -16.67 -14.20 -7.76
CA LEU A 365 -15.87 -15.03 -6.85
C LEU A 365 -16.27 -14.80 -5.39
N LEU A 366 -16.48 -13.54 -4.98
CA LEU A 366 -16.93 -13.21 -3.63
C LEU A 366 -18.31 -13.79 -3.34
N VAL A 367 -19.26 -13.66 -4.27
CA VAL A 367 -20.61 -14.23 -4.15
C VAL A 367 -20.55 -15.75 -4.02
N ILE A 368 -19.73 -16.43 -4.83
CA ILE A 368 -19.52 -17.89 -4.73
C ILE A 368 -18.96 -18.27 -3.35
N VAL A 369 -17.98 -17.53 -2.82
CA VAL A 369 -17.42 -17.79 -1.48
C VAL A 369 -18.47 -17.61 -0.39
N VAL A 370 -19.28 -16.55 -0.45
CA VAL A 370 -20.36 -16.30 0.51
C VAL A 370 -21.42 -17.40 0.45
N ILE A 371 -21.84 -17.80 -0.75
CA ILE A 371 -22.79 -18.91 -0.94
C ILE A 371 -22.23 -20.20 -0.34
N CYS A 372 -20.96 -20.54 -0.62
CA CYS A 372 -20.31 -21.71 -0.04
C CYS A 372 -20.24 -21.65 1.49
N CYS A 373 -19.93 -20.50 2.08
CA CYS A 373 -19.91 -20.32 3.54
C CYS A 373 -21.31 -20.49 4.14
N CYS A 374 -22.33 -19.90 3.53
CA CYS A 374 -23.73 -20.04 3.95
C CYS A 374 -24.20 -21.49 3.85
N PHE A 375 -23.80 -22.21 2.80
CA PHE A 375 -24.13 -23.62 2.61
C PHE A 375 -23.46 -24.52 3.66
N VAL A 376 -22.21 -24.25 4.04
CA VAL A 376 -21.53 -24.97 5.13
C VAL A 376 -22.23 -24.70 6.47
N LEU A 377 -22.57 -23.44 6.76
CA LEU A 377 -23.35 -23.08 7.96
C LEU A 377 -24.70 -23.79 7.98
N PHE A 378 -25.40 -23.83 6.84
CA PHE A 378 -26.67 -24.52 6.70
C PHE A 378 -26.54 -26.03 6.93
N ILE A 379 -25.50 -26.67 6.38
CA ILE A 379 -25.20 -28.09 6.66
C ILE A 379 -24.89 -28.31 8.14
N CYS A 380 -24.14 -27.41 8.79
CA CYS A 380 -23.86 -27.50 10.23
C CYS A 380 -25.13 -27.37 11.07
N ILE A 381 -26.07 -26.51 10.68
CA ILE A 381 -27.38 -26.33 11.34
C ILE A 381 -28.27 -27.56 11.10
N LEU A 382 -28.28 -28.08 9.87
CA LEU A 382 -29.12 -29.21 9.49
C LEU A 382 -28.57 -30.57 9.90
N SER A 383 -27.28 -30.68 10.27
CA SER A 383 -26.67 -31.92 10.70
C SER A 383 -27.24 -32.31 12.08
N PRO A 384 -28.23 -33.20 12.14
CA PRO A 384 -28.89 -33.54 13.38
C PRO A 384 -28.03 -34.62 14.03
N LYS A 385 -27.15 -34.22 14.95
CA LYS A 385 -26.55 -35.17 15.87
C LYS A 385 -26.81 -34.74 17.30
N CYS A 386 -27.67 -35.54 17.92
CA CYS A 386 -27.78 -35.76 19.37
C CYS A 386 -28.54 -34.68 20.15
N ILE A 387 -29.75 -34.38 19.71
CA ILE A 387 -30.85 -34.11 20.65
C ILE A 387 -31.70 -35.38 20.62
N GLU A 388 -32.05 -35.89 21.81
CA GLU A 388 -32.60 -37.24 22.09
C GLU A 388 -31.48 -38.30 22.13
N GLY A 389 -31.09 -38.86 23.27
CA GLY A 389 -31.85 -39.12 24.48
C GLY A 389 -31.81 -40.62 24.71
N ASP A 390 -30.94 -41.10 25.59
CA ASP A 390 -31.28 -42.31 26.33
C ASP A 390 -30.79 -42.19 27.77
N CYS A 391 -31.77 -42.19 28.66
CA CYS A 391 -31.65 -41.99 30.07
C CYS A 391 -31.38 -43.35 30.72
N GLY A 392 -30.35 -43.45 31.56
CA GLY A 392 -30.31 -44.48 32.60
C GLY A 392 -29.24 -45.56 32.49
N ARG A 393 -27.97 -45.20 32.25
CA ARG A 393 -26.85 -46.01 32.76
C ARG A 393 -25.81 -45.17 33.52
N PRO A 394 -25.29 -45.67 34.65
CA PRO A 394 -24.22 -44.99 35.38
C PRO A 394 -22.96 -44.94 34.51
N LYS A 395 -22.46 -43.72 34.32
CA LYS A 395 -21.27 -43.40 33.52
C LYS A 395 -20.02 -43.98 34.19
N SER A 396 -19.45 -45.05 33.63
CA SER A 396 -18.02 -45.29 33.77
C SER A 396 -17.29 -44.27 32.89
N PHE A 397 -16.45 -43.45 33.54
CA PHE A 397 -15.53 -42.50 32.93
C PHE A 397 -14.86 -43.07 31.68
N ASN A 398 -15.24 -42.59 30.50
CA ASN A 398 -14.41 -42.66 29.32
C ASN A 398 -14.49 -41.31 28.61
N ASN A 399 -13.37 -40.59 28.71
CA ASN A 399 -13.11 -39.30 28.09
C ASN A 399 -13.20 -39.44 26.57
N THR A 400 -14.35 -39.09 25.99
CA THR A 400 -14.42 -38.80 24.56
C THR A 400 -14.46 -37.28 24.40
N PRO A 401 -13.56 -36.68 23.60
CA PRO A 401 -13.48 -35.24 23.46
C PRO A 401 -14.72 -34.75 22.70
N GLU A 402 -15.52 -33.95 23.37
CA GLU A 402 -16.63 -33.21 22.78
C GLU A 402 -16.03 -32.24 21.74
N VAL A 403 -16.35 -32.47 20.46
CA VAL A 403 -15.80 -31.63 19.38
C VAL A 403 -16.61 -30.34 19.35
N ASP A 404 -16.06 -29.31 19.98
CA ASP A 404 -16.64 -27.98 20.10
C ASP A 404 -16.82 -27.32 18.72
N ALA A 405 -18.09 -27.20 18.30
CA ALA A 405 -18.49 -26.55 17.06
C ALA A 405 -18.02 -25.09 16.98
N SER A 406 -17.86 -24.40 18.12
CA SER A 406 -17.33 -23.04 18.17
C SER A 406 -15.85 -22.99 17.76
N GLY A 407 -15.08 -24.03 18.11
CA GLY A 407 -13.69 -24.21 17.68
C GLY A 407 -13.56 -24.46 16.17
N LEU A 408 -14.54 -25.12 15.55
CA LEU A 408 -14.57 -25.33 14.10
C LEU A 408 -14.90 -24.04 13.35
N VAL A 409 -15.92 -23.30 13.79
CA VAL A 409 -16.29 -21.99 13.23
C VAL A 409 -15.14 -21.00 13.38
N PHE A 410 -14.47 -20.97 14.53
CA PHE A 410 -13.31 -20.10 14.76
C PHE A 410 -12.15 -20.42 13.82
N ARG A 411 -11.83 -21.71 13.60
CA ARG A 411 -10.74 -22.12 12.69
C ARG A 411 -11.06 -21.85 11.22
N LEU A 412 -12.30 -22.08 10.78
CA LEU A 412 -12.75 -21.73 9.43
C LEU A 412 -12.72 -20.22 9.20
N THR A 413 -13.20 -19.45 10.17
CA THR A 413 -13.15 -17.98 10.13
C THR A 413 -11.71 -17.48 10.09
N PHE A 414 -10.81 -18.07 10.89
CA PHE A 414 -9.39 -17.73 10.90
C PHE A 414 -8.72 -18.04 9.55
N VAL A 415 -8.95 -19.20 8.96
CA VAL A 415 -8.42 -19.55 7.62
C VAL A 415 -8.97 -18.61 6.56
N LEU A 416 -10.24 -18.24 6.63
CA LEU A 416 -10.86 -17.29 5.70
C LEU A 416 -10.27 -15.88 5.86
N VAL A 417 -10.08 -15.40 7.09
CA VAL A 417 -9.46 -14.11 7.39
C VAL A 417 -8.00 -14.07 6.94
N VAL A 418 -7.23 -15.13 7.19
CA VAL A 418 -5.85 -15.25 6.71
C VAL A 418 -5.82 -15.31 5.18
N PHE A 419 -6.74 -16.02 4.53
CA PHE A 419 -6.83 -16.06 3.08
C PHE A 419 -7.20 -14.69 2.49
N LEU A 420 -8.19 -13.99 3.04
CA LEU A 420 -8.59 -12.65 2.62
C LEU A 420 -7.48 -11.64 2.87
N PHE A 421 -6.79 -11.73 4.01
CA PHE A 421 -5.62 -10.91 4.32
C PHE A 421 -4.45 -11.19 3.36
N CYS A 422 -4.16 -12.46 3.05
CA CYS A 422 -3.18 -12.82 2.03
C CYS A 422 -3.60 -12.30 0.65
N CYS A 423 -4.88 -12.40 0.27
CA CYS A 423 -5.40 -11.88 -0.99
C CYS A 423 -5.30 -10.35 -1.06
N PHE A 424 -5.59 -9.64 0.03
CA PHE A 424 -5.45 -8.18 0.17
C PHE A 424 -3.98 -7.76 0.06
N MET A 425 -3.09 -8.45 0.77
CA MET A 425 -1.64 -8.22 0.70
C MET A 425 -1.06 -8.51 -0.69
N LEU A 426 -1.63 -9.46 -1.43
CA LEU A 426 -1.24 -9.80 -2.80
C LEU A 426 -1.92 -8.89 -3.86
N GLN A 427 -2.94 -8.12 -3.49
CA GLN A 427 -3.68 -7.22 -4.37
C GLN A 427 -2.84 -6.04 -4.89
N HIS A 428 -1.70 -5.78 -4.24
CA HIS A 428 -0.78 -4.71 -4.63
C HIS A 428 0.05 -5.01 -5.90
N ASN A 429 -0.11 -6.20 -6.51
CA ASN A 429 0.61 -6.63 -7.69
C ASN A 429 -0.34 -6.80 -8.90
N LYS A 430 -0.68 -5.68 -9.56
CA LYS A 430 -1.70 -5.56 -10.62
C LYS A 430 -1.42 -6.29 -11.94
N LYS A 431 -0.41 -7.16 -12.05
CA LYS A 431 0.01 -7.74 -13.33
C LYS A 431 0.09 -9.26 -13.25
N THR A 432 -1.03 -9.97 -13.45
CA THR A 432 -1.18 -11.24 -14.21
C THR A 432 -2.42 -12.04 -13.79
N ASP A 433 -3.25 -12.41 -14.77
CA ASP A 433 -4.46 -13.24 -14.63
C ASP A 433 -4.22 -14.65 -14.08
N VAL A 434 -2.97 -15.13 -14.16
CA VAL A 434 -2.51 -16.42 -13.61
C VAL A 434 -2.76 -16.52 -12.09
N PHE A 435 -2.83 -15.38 -11.39
CA PHE A 435 -3.06 -15.38 -9.95
C PHE A 435 -4.49 -15.77 -9.55
N LEU A 436 -5.50 -15.59 -10.39
CA LEU A 436 -6.87 -15.99 -10.04
C LEU A 436 -6.98 -17.51 -9.92
N TYR A 437 -6.34 -18.24 -10.85
CA TYR A 437 -6.29 -19.70 -10.84
C TYR A 437 -5.48 -20.23 -9.65
N CYS A 438 -4.32 -19.63 -9.36
CA CYS A 438 -3.53 -19.98 -8.18
C CYS A 438 -4.27 -19.69 -6.87
N LYS A 439 -5.04 -18.59 -6.78
CA LYS A 439 -5.86 -18.27 -5.59
C LYS A 439 -6.98 -19.28 -5.39
N CYS A 440 -7.64 -19.71 -6.47
CA CYS A 440 -8.67 -20.75 -6.42
C CYS A 440 -8.07 -22.12 -6.02
N VAL A 441 -6.92 -22.49 -6.60
CA VAL A 441 -6.22 -23.74 -6.26
C VAL A 441 -5.70 -23.72 -4.82
N LEU A 442 -5.17 -22.59 -4.33
CA LEU A 442 -4.71 -22.45 -2.94
C LEU A 442 -5.89 -22.54 -1.95
N LEU A 443 -7.01 -21.91 -2.27
CA LEU A 443 -8.24 -22.02 -1.47
C LEU A 443 -8.74 -23.47 -1.44
N LEU A 444 -8.79 -24.14 -2.60
CA LEU A 444 -9.19 -25.54 -2.70
C LEU A 444 -8.21 -26.48 -1.97
N LEU A 445 -6.91 -26.22 -2.03
CA LEU A 445 -5.90 -26.99 -1.28
C LEU A 445 -6.01 -26.76 0.24
N CYS A 446 -6.24 -25.52 0.68
CA CYS A 446 -6.49 -25.22 2.10
C CYS A 446 -7.75 -25.94 2.59
N LEU A 447 -8.84 -25.91 1.81
CA LEU A 447 -10.06 -26.65 2.12
C LEU A 447 -9.82 -28.18 2.11
N PHE A 448 -9.07 -28.70 1.14
CA PHE A 448 -8.78 -30.13 1.02
C PHE A 448 -7.89 -30.66 2.15
N ILE A 449 -6.84 -29.92 2.54
CA ILE A 449 -5.99 -30.25 3.70
C ILE A 449 -6.82 -30.24 4.99
N PHE A 450 -7.75 -29.29 5.10
CA PHE A 450 -8.64 -29.17 6.25
C PHE A 450 -9.61 -30.35 6.37
N PHE A 451 -10.33 -30.69 5.28
CA PHE A 451 -11.25 -31.83 5.26
C PHE A 451 -10.53 -33.20 5.31
N GLY A 452 -9.33 -33.30 4.75
CA GLY A 452 -8.49 -34.50 4.81
C GLY A 452 -8.07 -34.85 6.24
N ARG A 453 -7.69 -33.84 7.05
CA ARG A 453 -7.37 -34.03 8.48
C ARG A 453 -8.62 -34.27 9.34
N TRP A 454 -9.76 -33.68 8.99
CA TRP A 454 -11.03 -33.93 9.69
C TRP A 454 -11.46 -35.41 9.63
N LYS A 455 -11.28 -36.05 8.47
CA LYS A 455 -11.56 -37.49 8.30
C LYS A 455 -10.66 -38.39 9.16
N GLN A 456 -9.43 -37.94 9.43
CA GLN A 456 -8.47 -38.65 10.27
C GLN A 456 -8.78 -38.51 11.78
N LEU A 457 -9.32 -37.35 12.20
CA LEU A 457 -9.66 -37.07 13.60
C LEU A 457 -11.04 -37.58 14.02
N SER A 458 -11.98 -37.76 13.07
CA SER A 458 -13.35 -38.19 13.36
C SER A 458 -13.52 -39.70 13.58
N GLY A 459 -12.46 -40.50 13.51
CA GLY A 459 -12.49 -41.93 13.88
C GLY A 459 -13.47 -42.81 13.08
N PHE A 460 -13.97 -42.31 11.95
CA PHE A 460 -14.95 -42.99 11.10
C PHE A 460 -14.23 -44.07 10.27
N GLY A 461 -13.88 -45.20 10.89
CA GLY A 461 -13.29 -46.31 10.13
C GLY A 461 -12.77 -47.52 10.90
N SER A 462 -12.62 -47.49 12.23
CA SER A 462 -12.20 -48.69 12.96
C SER A 462 -13.40 -49.60 13.20
N LYS A 463 -13.51 -50.65 12.37
CA LYS A 463 -14.39 -51.80 12.61
C LYS A 463 -14.12 -52.34 14.02
N CYS A 464 -15.14 -52.35 14.86
CA CYS A 464 -15.11 -52.90 16.21
C CYS A 464 -14.91 -54.44 16.11
N PRO A 465 -13.84 -55.03 16.67
CA PRO A 465 -13.74 -56.47 16.76
C PRO A 465 -14.65 -56.95 17.91
N LEU A 466 -15.78 -57.56 17.55
CA LEU A 466 -16.62 -58.31 18.47
C LEU A 466 -15.78 -59.43 19.10
N ARG A 467 -15.50 -59.29 20.40
CA ARG A 467 -14.85 -60.31 21.22
C ARG A 467 -15.89 -61.40 21.51
N ALA A 468 -15.73 -62.55 20.87
CA ALA A 468 -16.48 -63.76 21.19
C ALA A 468 -16.13 -64.19 22.62
N GLN A 469 -17.13 -64.23 23.51
CA GLN A 469 -17.10 -65.03 24.73
C GLN A 469 -17.40 -66.48 24.33
N GLN A 470 -16.47 -67.39 24.65
CA GLN A 470 -16.79 -68.79 24.87
C GLN A 470 -16.26 -69.22 26.24
N VAL A 471 -17.07 -70.11 26.82
CA VAL A 471 -17.09 -70.81 28.12
C VAL A 471 -15.74 -71.07 28.76
#